data_AF-A0A1R3L4X8-F1
#
_entry.id   AF-A0A1R3L4X8-F1
#
_cell.length_a   1.000
_cell.length_b   1.000
_cell.length_c   1.000
_cell.angle_alpha   90.00
_cell.angle_beta   90.00
_cell.angle_gamma   90.00
#
_symmetry.space_group_name_H-M   'P 1'
#
loop_
_entity.id
_entity.type
_entity.pdbx_description
1 polymer ?
#
loop_
_entity_poly.entity_id
_entity_poly.type
_entity_poly.pdbx_seq_one_letter_code
_entity_poly.pdbx_strand_id
1 'polypeptide(L)'
;MTENELMRTLRDVLKDKRYLVVLDDIWSSDQWDILKHAFPPGKNGSKILFTTRIKDVPLLADPSSYHFLQMVPVGSFSKVKHFKQMEQSHIMLAPENLRN
;
A
#
# COMPACT_ATOMS: atom_id res chain seq x y z
N MET A 1 19.77 16.13 2.61
CA MET A 1 19.42 14.81 3.14
C MET A 1 19.69 13.79 2.06
N THR A 2 20.57 12.83 2.32
CA THR A 2 20.89 11.72 1.40
C THR A 2 19.87 10.58 1.55
N GLU A 3 19.84 9.65 0.59
CA GLU A 3 18.98 8.46 0.66
C GLU A 3 19.24 7.64 1.94
N ASN A 4 20.52 7.43 2.28
CA ASN A 4 20.92 6.72 3.48
C ASN A 4 20.46 7.44 4.77
N GLU A 5 20.49 8.77 4.79
CA GLU A 5 19.98 9.56 5.91
C GLU A 5 18.46 9.40 6.04
N LEU A 6 17.72 9.44 4.92
CA LEU A 6 16.27 9.25 4.91
C LEU A 6 15.89 7.85 5.41
N MET A 7 16.57 6.81 4.94
CA MET A 7 16.34 5.44 5.40
C MET A 7 16.61 5.29 6.90
N ARG A 8 17.70 5.88 7.40
CA ARG A 8 18.01 5.87 8.84
C ARG A 8 16.95 6.59 9.66
N THR A 9 16.55 7.79 9.24
CA THR A 9 15.51 8.56 9.91
C THR A 9 14.19 7.79 9.95
N LEU A 10 13.77 7.20 8.82
CA LEU A 10 12.56 6.38 8.77
C LEU A 10 12.66 5.19 9.72
N ARG A 11 13.79 4.49 9.70
CA ARG A 11 14.03 3.33 10.55
C ARG A 11 13.94 3.68 12.03
N ASP A 12 14.56 4.79 12.44
CA ASP A 12 14.54 5.26 13.83
C ASP A 12 13.13 5.68 14.27
N VAL A 13 12.34 6.29 13.38
CA VAL A 13 10.94 6.64 13.65
C VAL A 13 10.09 5.38 13.87
N LEU A 14 10.38 4.27 13.19
CA LEU A 14 9.58 3.04 13.19
C LEU A 14 10.03 1.98 14.19
N LYS A 15 11.31 1.99 14.62
CA LYS A 15 12.00 0.91 15.36
C LYS A 15 11.24 0.35 16.57
N ASP A 16 10.45 1.17 17.25
CA ASP A 16 9.71 0.78 18.45
C ASP A 16 8.20 1.01 18.34
N LYS A 17 7.70 1.19 17.13
CA LYS A 17 6.27 1.45 16.86
C LYS A 17 5.63 0.28 16.14
N ARG A 18 4.34 0.07 16.41
CA ARG A 18 3.48 -0.68 15.49
C ARG A 18 3.14 0.26 14.34
N TYR A 19 3.37 -0.16 13.10
CA TYR A 19 3.17 0.70 11.94
C TYR A 19 2.34 0.05 10.84
N LEU A 20 1.59 0.88 10.11
CA LEU A 20 1.07 0.58 8.79
C LEU A 20 1.67 1.61 7.83
N VAL A 21 2.54 1.17 6.93
CA VAL A 21 3.09 2.03 5.88
C VAL A 21 2.41 1.68 4.56
N VAL A 22 1.90 2.70 3.87
CA VAL A 22 1.28 2.56 2.56
C VAL A 22 2.21 3.19 1.52
N LEU A 23 2.68 2.37 0.57
CA LEU A 23 3.51 2.81 -0.56
C LEU A 23 2.67 2.73 -1.82
N ASP A 24 2.44 3.87 -2.48
CA ASP A 24 1.71 3.87 -3.73
C ASP A 24 2.66 3.71 -4.92
N ASP A 25 2.23 2.94 -5.92
CA ASP A 25 2.84 2.85 -7.24
C ASP A 25 4.29 2.34 -7.27
N ILE A 26 4.52 1.08 -6.82
CA ILE A 26 5.80 0.38 -6.97
C ILE A 26 5.91 -0.29 -8.34
N TRP A 27 6.96 0.03 -9.10
CA TRP A 27 7.10 -0.35 -10.52
C TRP A 27 8.03 -1.55 -10.75
N SER A 28 8.87 -1.92 -9.78
CA SER A 28 9.75 -3.09 -9.93
C SER A 28 10.07 -3.77 -8.60
N SER A 29 10.50 -5.03 -8.66
CA SER A 29 11.05 -5.75 -7.51
C SER A 29 12.29 -5.07 -6.95
N ASP A 30 13.14 -4.52 -7.82
CA ASP A 30 14.40 -3.89 -7.42
C ASP A 30 14.15 -2.66 -6.53
N GLN A 31 13.11 -1.89 -6.82
CA GLN A 31 12.68 -0.77 -5.97
C GLN A 31 12.25 -1.27 -4.59
N TRP A 32 11.48 -2.36 -4.53
CA TRP A 32 11.11 -2.98 -3.25
C TRP A 32 12.32 -3.53 -2.49
N ASP A 33 13.27 -4.14 -3.19
CA ASP A 33 14.48 -4.70 -2.60
C ASP A 33 15.36 -3.65 -1.94
N ILE A 34 15.38 -2.42 -2.47
CA ILE A 34 16.07 -1.30 -1.84
C ILE A 34 15.25 -0.78 -0.64
N LEU A 35 13.95 -0.53 -0.85
CA LEU A 35 13.08 0.10 0.15
C LEU A 35 12.89 -0.76 1.41
N LYS A 36 12.81 -2.09 1.28
CA LYS A 36 12.57 -3.00 2.41
C LYS A 36 13.60 -2.82 3.54
N HIS A 37 14.82 -2.40 3.22
CA HIS A 37 15.89 -2.20 4.20
C HIS A 37 15.65 -0.98 5.12
N ALA A 38 14.81 -0.04 4.69
CA ALA A 38 14.43 1.12 5.50
C ALA A 38 13.46 0.76 6.64
N PHE A 39 12.79 -0.40 6.55
CA PHE A 39 11.80 -0.83 7.53
C PHE A 39 12.41 -1.79 8.56
N PRO A 40 12.40 -1.44 9.86
CA PRO A 40 12.87 -2.33 10.90
C PRO A 40 11.89 -3.49 11.12
N PRO A 41 12.33 -4.62 11.71
CA PRO A 41 11.42 -5.66 12.19
C PRO A 41 10.36 -5.02 13.09
N GLY A 42 9.12 -4.96 12.62
CA GLY A 42 8.05 -4.28 13.33
C GLY A 42 7.57 -5.08 14.54
N LYS A 43 6.89 -4.40 15.47
CA LYS A 43 6.13 -5.09 16.54
C LYS A 43 4.98 -5.90 15.94
N ASN A 44 4.47 -6.89 16.67
CA ASN A 44 3.30 -7.68 16.25
C ASN A 44 2.17 -6.76 15.75
N GLY A 45 1.71 -7.03 14.51
CA GLY A 45 0.69 -6.25 13.81
C GLY A 45 1.23 -5.15 12.90
N SER A 46 2.55 -4.98 12.77
CA SER A 46 3.13 -4.05 11.80
C SER A 46 3.00 -4.61 10.38
N LYS A 47 2.61 -3.75 9.43
CA LYS A 47 2.36 -4.14 8.04
C LYS A 47 2.88 -3.08 7.08
N ILE A 48 3.31 -3.53 5.91
CA ILE A 48 3.60 -2.68 4.76
C ILE A 48 2.59 -3.09 3.69
N LEU A 49 1.82 -2.13 3.22
CA LEU A 49 0.93 -2.29 2.08
C LEU A 49 1.54 -1.48 0.94
N PHE A 50 1.73 -2.11 -0.21
CA PHE A 50 2.09 -1.37 -1.41
C PHE A 50 1.10 -1.68 -2.53
N THR A 51 0.86 -0.69 -3.37
CA THR A 51 0.07 -0.85 -4.60
C THR A 51 1.02 -0.95 -5.78
N THR A 52 0.64 -1.74 -6.77
CA THR A 52 1.37 -1.84 -8.03
C THR A 52 0.38 -2.13 -9.15
N ARG A 53 0.68 -1.61 -10.35
CA ARG A 53 -0.06 -1.93 -11.58
C ARG A 53 0.49 -3.17 -12.29
N ILE A 54 1.64 -3.68 -11.84
CA ILE A 54 2.36 -4.77 -12.49
C ILE A 54 2.10 -6.05 -11.72
N LYS A 55 1.45 -7.02 -12.37
CA LYS A 55 0.99 -8.27 -11.74
C LYS A 55 2.13 -9.13 -11.19
N ASP A 56 3.32 -9.00 -11.76
CA ASP A 56 4.44 -9.91 -11.46
C ASP A 56 5.36 -9.38 -10.34
N VAL A 57 5.28 -8.08 -10.01
CA VAL A 57 6.09 -7.47 -8.94
C VAL A 57 5.84 -8.15 -7.57
N PRO A 58 4.58 -8.42 -7.15
CA PRO A 58 4.32 -9.07 -5.86
C PRO A 58 4.79 -10.52 -5.77
N LEU A 59 4.95 -11.21 -6.91
CA LEU A 59 5.42 -12.61 -6.93
C LEU A 59 6.90 -12.73 -6.56
N LEU A 60 7.67 -11.66 -6.76
CA LEU A 60 9.08 -11.56 -6.44
C LEU A 60 9.32 -11.06 -5.00
N ALA A 61 8.29 -10.50 -4.37
CA ALA A 61 8.35 -10.13 -2.96
C ALA A 61 8.24 -11.41 -2.09
N ASP A 62 9.22 -11.63 -1.20
CA ASP A 62 9.35 -12.80 -0.29
C ASP A 62 8.05 -13.64 -0.06
N PRO A 63 7.89 -14.77 -0.77
CA PRO A 63 6.63 -15.52 -0.84
C PRO A 63 6.05 -15.97 0.51
N SER A 64 6.84 -15.95 1.59
CA SER A 64 6.44 -16.41 2.91
C SER A 64 5.60 -15.40 3.72
N SER A 65 5.51 -14.13 3.29
CA SER A 65 4.93 -13.05 4.12
C SER A 65 3.93 -12.10 3.46
N TYR A 66 3.66 -12.20 2.15
CA TYR A 66 2.74 -11.27 1.46
C TYR A 66 1.34 -11.82 1.28
N HIS A 67 0.35 -10.93 1.42
CA HIS A 67 -1.03 -11.18 1.01
C HIS A 67 -1.32 -10.33 -0.23
N PHE A 68 -1.64 -10.98 -1.35
CA PHE A 68 -1.98 -10.29 -2.59
C PHE A 68 -3.48 -9.92 -2.59
N LEU A 69 -3.76 -8.63 -2.78
CA LEU A 69 -5.13 -8.12 -2.95
C LEU A 69 -5.30 -7.64 -4.38
N GLN A 70 -6.19 -8.30 -5.14
CA GLN A 70 -6.55 -7.83 -6.46
C GLN A 70 -7.58 -6.71 -6.35
N MET A 71 -7.17 -5.48 -6.65
CA MET A 71 -8.11 -4.37 -6.79
C MET A 71 -8.96 -4.58 -8.05
N VAL A 72 -10.28 -4.45 -7.88
CA VAL A 72 -11.24 -4.47 -9.00
C VAL A 72 -11.73 -3.05 -9.25
N PRO A 73 -11.96 -2.66 -10.52
CA PRO A 73 -12.54 -1.36 -10.83
C PRO A 73 -13.89 -1.17 -10.14
N VAL A 74 -14.16 0.05 -9.65
CA VAL A 74 -15.41 0.38 -8.97
C VAL A 74 -16.65 0.07 -9.84
N GLY A 75 -16.54 0.25 -11.17
CA GLY A 75 -17.60 -0.09 -12.11
C GLY A 75 -17.93 -1.59 -12.22
N SER A 76 -17.04 -2.47 -11.75
CA SER A 76 -17.25 -3.93 -11.78
C SER A 76 -18.29 -4.41 -10.74
N PHE A 77 -18.68 -3.56 -9.79
CA PHE A 77 -19.69 -3.87 -8.76
C PHE A 77 -21.14 -3.66 -9.20
N SER A 78 -21.38 -3.27 -10.46
CA SER A 78 -22.70 -2.92 -11.02
C SER A 78 -23.75 -4.06 -11.03
N LYS A 79 -23.39 -5.28 -10.60
CA LYS A 79 -24.32 -6.40 -10.40
C LYS A 79 -24.74 -6.64 -8.95
N VAL A 80 -24.12 -5.97 -7.97
CA VAL A 80 -24.42 -6.18 -6.56
C VAL A 80 -25.48 -5.17 -6.12
N LYS A 81 -26.74 -5.61 -5.98
CA LYS A 81 -27.87 -4.77 -5.54
C LYS A 81 -27.59 -3.99 -4.24
N HIS A 82 -26.67 -4.47 -3.40
CA HIS A 82 -26.23 -3.82 -2.16
C HIS A 82 -25.36 -2.55 -2.38
N PHE A 83 -24.77 -2.35 -3.56
CA PHE A 83 -23.84 -1.24 -3.79
C PHE A 83 -24.54 0.13 -3.81
N LYS A 84 -25.78 0.19 -4.32
CA LYS A 84 -26.61 1.40 -4.29
C LYS A 84 -26.83 1.96 -2.88
N GLN A 85 -26.86 1.08 -1.88
CA GLN A 85 -27.10 1.47 -0.49
C GLN A 85 -25.84 2.04 0.19
N MET A 86 -24.65 1.68 -0.31
CA MET A 86 -23.36 2.20 0.18
C MET A 86 -22.99 3.55 -0.42
N GLU A 87 -23.41 3.85 -1.66
CA GLU A 87 -23.26 5.21 -2.23
C GLU A 87 -24.11 6.24 -1.46
N GLN A 88 -25.28 5.85 -0.96
CA GLN A 88 -26.14 6.74 -0.18
C GLN A 88 -25.63 6.98 1.25
N SER A 89 -24.72 6.15 1.77
CA SER A 89 -24.30 6.20 3.18
C SER A 89 -23.08 7.09 3.47
N HIS A 90 -22.67 7.99 2.58
CA HIS A 90 -21.50 8.90 2.77
C HIS A 90 -20.14 8.19 2.96
N ILE A 91 -20.04 6.86 2.77
CA ILE A 91 -18.79 6.11 3.00
C ILE A 91 -17.83 6.19 1.80
N MET A 92 -18.28 6.69 0.65
CA MET A 92 -17.45 6.84 -0.54
C MET A 92 -17.35 8.32 -0.92
N LEU A 93 -16.48 9.07 -0.24
CA LEU A 93 -16.07 10.36 -0.75
C LEU A 93 -15.13 10.12 -1.93
N ALA A 94 -15.68 10.16 -3.14
CA ALA A 94 -14.88 10.33 -4.35
C ALA A 94 -14.16 11.69 -4.27
N PRO A 95 -12.91 11.81 -4.75
CA PRO A 95 -12.22 13.08 -4.76
C PRO A 95 -12.95 14.02 -5.74
N GLU A 96 -13.72 14.96 -5.20
CA GLU A 96 -14.26 16.05 -5.99
C GLU A 96 -13.10 16.90 -6.52
N ASN A 97 -12.93 16.84 -7.85
CA ASN A 97 -12.71 18.01 -8.69
C ASN A 97 -11.55 18.94 -8.30
N LEU A 98 -10.31 18.51 -8.58
CA LEU A 98 -9.25 19.44 -8.97
C LEU A 98 -9.21 19.53 -10.50
N ARG A 99 -10.12 20.34 -11.06
CA ARG A 99 -9.95 20.99 -12.36
C ARG A 99 -10.50 22.41 -12.26
N ASN A 100 -9.57 23.34 -12.50
CA ASN A 100 -9.67 24.80 -12.70
C ASN A 100 -11.07 25.39 -12.94
#